data_AF-A0A2V7GVV2-F1
#
_entry.id   AF-A0A2V7GVV2-F1
#
_cell.length_a   1.000
_cell.length_b   1.000
_cell.length_c   1.000
_cell.angle_alpha   90.00
_cell.angle_beta   90.00
_cell.angle_gamma   90.00
#
_symmetry.space_group_name_H-M   'P 1'
#
loop_
_entity.id
_entity.type
_entity.pdbx_description
1 polymer ?
#
loop_
_entity_poly.entity_id
_entity_poly.type
_entity_poly.pdbx_seq_one_letter_code
_entity_poly.pdbx_strand_id
1 'polypeptide(L)'
;MTSSPLPKQALTLGGLVRRRLREVNRSAAQLAEAVQVPSEYIDDLITGARRPPLPARTDIYPKMTSFLRLSRNDLTACASAERAAMASTDAPAPAAAVRRLVLDLCEPETARTLEQRRGKRANAELTGFIQRLLEVTQGAVLRLLDDQISLRLAASERGTTYMVLRLKVLEFLDVTADTLTTDHFAEFVRPRIARWDVDLETGVLRVSLRSQEPRQRPRAPRAPASS
;
A
#
# COMPACT_ATOMS: atom_id res chain seq x y z
N MET A 1 27.52 9.33 41.37
CA MET A 1 26.20 9.11 40.76
C MET A 1 26.42 8.72 39.31
N THR A 2 26.54 7.42 39.06
CA THR A 2 26.82 6.87 37.73
C THR A 2 25.50 6.71 37.00
N SER A 3 25.23 7.61 36.04
CA SER A 3 24.16 7.41 35.07
C SER A 3 24.50 6.19 34.21
N SER A 4 23.89 5.06 34.51
CA SER A 4 23.85 3.93 33.59
C SER A 4 23.15 4.37 32.31
N PRO A 5 23.78 4.27 31.12
CA PRO A 5 23.05 4.44 29.89
C PRO A 5 22.10 3.24 29.78
N LEU A 6 20.79 3.52 29.86
CA LEU A 6 19.77 2.55 29.50
C LEU A 6 20.14 1.99 28.11
N PRO A 7 20.17 0.65 27.93
CA PRO A 7 20.39 0.10 26.61
C PRO A 7 19.29 0.65 25.70
N LYS A 8 19.69 1.29 24.59
CA LYS A 8 18.79 1.68 23.51
C LYS A 8 18.19 0.41 22.91
N GLN A 9 17.24 -0.22 23.59
CA GLN A 9 16.28 -1.08 22.89
C GLN A 9 15.63 -0.17 21.87
N ALA A 10 15.92 -0.40 20.58
CA ALA A 10 15.18 0.21 19.51
C ALA A 10 13.72 -0.15 19.76
N LEU A 11 12.95 0.80 20.28
CA LEU A 11 11.54 0.58 20.55
C LEU A 11 10.90 0.25 19.21
N THR A 12 10.31 -0.94 19.14
CA THR A 12 9.44 -1.29 18.04
C THR A 12 8.32 -0.26 17.95
N LEU A 13 7.80 0.00 16.76
CA LEU A 13 6.60 0.78 16.50
C LEU A 13 5.47 0.32 17.43
N GLY A 14 5.20 -0.99 17.48
CA GLY A 14 4.17 -1.54 18.36
C GLY A 14 4.44 -1.28 19.84
N GLY A 15 5.70 -1.39 20.27
CA GLY A 15 6.13 -1.06 21.63
C GLY A 15 5.97 0.43 21.97
N LEU A 16 6.32 1.32 21.04
CA LEU A 16 6.17 2.76 21.17
C LEU A 16 4.69 3.16 21.26
N VAL A 17 3.84 2.62 20.38
CA VAL A 17 2.39 2.84 20.39
C VAL A 17 1.79 2.37 21.72
N ARG A 18 2.09 1.13 22.14
CA ARG A 18 1.61 0.57 23.41
C ARG A 18 2.03 1.41 24.61
N ARG A 19 3.29 1.86 24.65
CA ARG A 19 3.80 2.72 25.72
C ARG A 19 3.03 4.03 25.77
N ARG A 20 2.88 4.72 24.62
CA ARG A 20 2.20 6.02 24.58
C ARG A 20 0.72 5.94 24.91
N LEU A 21 0.00 4.91 24.44
CA LEU A 21 -1.40 4.70 24.81
C LEU A 21 -1.63 4.68 26.33
N ARG A 22 -0.73 4.01 27.07
CA ARG A 22 -0.78 4.01 28.54
C ARG A 22 -0.51 5.38 29.14
N GLU A 23 0.50 6.09 28.64
CA GLU A 23 0.88 7.42 29.15
C GLU A 23 -0.19 8.49 28.90
N VAL A 24 -0.91 8.42 27.76
CA VAL A 24 -2.01 9.34 27.46
C VAL A 24 -3.38 8.86 27.97
N ASN A 25 -3.42 7.73 28.66
CA ASN A 25 -4.63 7.08 29.17
C ASN A 25 -5.72 6.90 28.07
N ARG A 26 -5.33 6.32 26.93
CA ARG A 26 -6.22 6.03 25.79
C ARG A 26 -6.16 4.54 25.44
N SER A 27 -7.23 4.03 24.82
CA SER A 27 -7.31 2.64 24.36
C SER A 27 -6.88 2.47 22.90
N ALA A 28 -6.54 1.23 22.52
CA ALA A 28 -6.27 0.86 21.13
C ALA A 28 -7.50 1.07 20.22
N ALA A 29 -8.71 0.77 20.73
CA ALA A 29 -9.96 1.01 20.01
C ALA A 29 -10.18 2.51 19.67
N GLN A 30 -9.89 3.40 20.63
CA GLN A 30 -9.97 4.85 20.38
C GLN A 30 -8.92 5.31 19.35
N LEU A 31 -7.73 4.72 19.35
CA LEU A 31 -6.72 5.00 18.33
C LEU A 31 -7.19 4.51 16.95
N ALA A 32 -7.76 3.31 16.89
CA ALA A 32 -8.28 2.72 15.65
C ALA A 32 -9.37 3.60 15.03
N GLU A 33 -10.30 4.10 15.86
CA GLU A 33 -11.31 5.08 15.45
C GLU A 33 -10.67 6.37 14.91
N ALA A 34 -9.68 6.93 15.62
CA ALA A 34 -9.02 8.17 15.22
C ALA A 34 -8.25 8.05 13.89
N VAL A 35 -7.67 6.89 13.59
CA VAL A 35 -6.96 6.64 12.32
C VAL A 35 -7.86 6.06 11.23
N GLN A 36 -9.13 5.77 11.58
CA GLN A 36 -10.15 5.18 10.72
C GLN A 36 -9.71 3.83 10.15
N VAL A 37 -9.40 2.89 11.04
CA VAL A 37 -9.14 1.47 10.75
C VAL A 37 -9.90 0.59 11.76
N PRO A 38 -10.14 -0.70 11.46
CA PRO A 38 -10.67 -1.64 12.45
C PRO A 38 -9.75 -1.80 13.66
N SER A 39 -10.28 -2.16 14.82
CA SER A 39 -9.48 -2.26 16.05
C SER A 39 -8.39 -3.33 15.95
N GLU A 40 -8.68 -4.42 15.26
CA GLU A 40 -7.77 -5.53 15.00
C GLU A 40 -6.50 -5.05 14.27
N TYR A 41 -6.61 -4.04 13.41
CA TYR A 41 -5.46 -3.48 12.71
C TYR A 41 -4.44 -2.86 13.69
N ILE A 42 -4.91 -2.16 14.73
CA ILE A 42 -4.05 -1.56 15.75
C ILE A 42 -3.51 -2.65 16.69
N ASP A 43 -4.33 -3.63 17.04
CA ASP A 43 -3.90 -4.75 17.88
C ASP A 43 -2.81 -5.59 17.19
N ASP A 44 -2.96 -5.88 15.90
CA ASP A 44 -1.95 -6.56 15.10
C ASP A 44 -0.64 -5.76 15.01
N LEU A 45 -0.75 -4.43 14.92
CA LEU A 45 0.41 -3.53 14.88
C LEU A 45 1.13 -3.49 16.23
N ILE A 46 0.38 -3.50 17.34
CA ILE A 46 0.92 -3.49 18.71
C ILE A 46 1.57 -4.83 19.08
N THR A 47 1.01 -5.94 18.60
CA THR A 47 1.52 -7.29 18.84
C THR A 47 2.67 -7.67 17.89
N GLY A 48 2.81 -6.95 16.76
CA GLY A 48 3.78 -7.25 15.72
C GLY A 48 3.30 -8.33 14.74
N ALA A 49 2.03 -8.75 14.82
CA ALA A 49 1.42 -9.66 13.85
C ALA A 49 1.32 -9.02 12.45
N ARG A 50 1.23 -7.69 12.39
CA ARG A 50 1.26 -6.90 11.14
C ARG A 50 2.56 -6.14 11.00
N ARG A 51 3.13 -6.15 9.79
CA ARG A 51 4.29 -5.32 9.44
C ARG A 51 3.93 -3.83 9.57
N PRO A 52 4.84 -2.97 10.05
CA PRO A 52 4.66 -1.53 10.02
C PRO A 52 4.29 -1.04 8.61
N PRO A 53 3.25 -0.22 8.45
CA PRO A 53 2.92 0.37 7.15
C PRO A 53 4.07 1.20 6.55
N LEU A 54 4.15 1.32 5.23
CA LEU A 54 5.23 2.07 4.57
C LEU A 54 5.05 3.56 4.84
N PRO A 55 6.00 4.24 5.52
CA PRO A 55 5.81 5.62 5.99
C PRO A 55 5.45 6.64 4.90
N ALA A 56 5.98 6.46 3.69
CA ALA A 56 5.72 7.36 2.57
C ALA A 56 4.42 7.05 1.80
N ARG A 57 3.66 6.01 2.20
CA ARG A 57 2.52 5.49 1.44
C ARG A 57 1.22 5.44 2.24
N THR A 58 1.14 6.16 3.34
CA THR A 58 -0.02 6.09 4.24
C THR A 58 -0.25 7.38 5.00
N ASP A 59 -1.52 7.69 5.28
CA ASP A 59 -1.94 8.82 6.10
C ASP A 59 -2.08 8.44 7.59
N ILE A 60 -1.81 7.19 7.98
CA ILE A 60 -2.01 6.73 9.36
C ILE A 60 -1.02 7.37 10.33
N TYR A 61 0.25 7.58 9.94
CA TYR A 61 1.27 8.05 10.87
C TYR A 61 1.00 9.47 11.37
N PRO A 62 0.65 10.44 10.52
CA PRO A 62 0.19 11.74 11.01
C PRO A 62 -0.97 11.66 12.01
N LYS A 63 -1.97 10.80 11.74
CA LYS A 63 -3.14 10.62 12.63
C LYS A 63 -2.74 9.98 13.96
N MET A 64 -1.94 8.91 13.93
CA MET A 64 -1.42 8.23 15.12
C MET A 64 -0.57 9.18 15.97
N THR A 65 0.35 9.92 15.34
CA THR A 65 1.23 10.87 16.03
C THR A 65 0.41 11.95 16.74
N SER A 66 -0.60 12.52 16.07
CA SER A 66 -1.49 13.51 16.66
C SER A 66 -2.24 12.94 17.87
N PHE A 67 -2.83 11.76 17.72
CA PHE A 67 -3.58 11.09 18.79
C PHE A 67 -2.71 10.73 20.00
N LEU A 68 -1.49 10.23 19.76
CA LEU A 68 -0.54 9.78 20.78
C LEU A 68 0.34 10.90 21.35
N ARG A 69 0.17 12.14 20.85
CA ARG A 69 0.97 13.32 21.24
C ARG A 69 2.48 13.09 21.10
N LEU A 70 2.86 12.46 19.99
CA LEU A 70 4.25 12.14 19.65
C LEU A 70 4.89 13.23 18.77
N SER A 71 6.22 13.17 18.62
CA SER A 71 6.90 13.97 17.60
C SER A 71 6.54 13.44 16.21
N ARG A 72 6.57 14.33 15.20
CA ARG A 72 6.18 14.01 13.81
C ARG A 72 6.91 12.77 13.25
N ASN A 73 8.15 12.54 13.66
CA ASN A 73 9.02 11.53 13.05
C ASN A 73 9.22 10.26 13.90
N ASP A 74 8.70 10.21 15.14
CA ASP A 74 8.98 9.08 16.02
C ASP A 74 8.46 7.76 15.43
N LEU A 75 7.20 7.75 15.00
CA LEU A 75 6.58 6.55 14.44
C LEU A 75 7.15 6.17 13.07
N THR A 76 7.40 7.15 12.20
CA THR A 76 7.92 6.88 10.85
C THR A 76 9.36 6.38 10.90
N ALA A 77 10.18 6.86 11.85
CA ALA A 77 11.53 6.35 12.08
C ALA A 77 11.50 4.89 12.60
N CYS A 78 10.65 4.58 13.58
CA CYS A 78 10.46 3.20 14.07
C CYS A 78 10.00 2.26 12.94
N ALA A 79 8.99 2.66 12.17
CA ALA A 79 8.48 1.88 11.06
C ALA A 79 9.55 1.62 9.99
N SER A 80 10.34 2.63 9.65
CA SER A 80 11.43 2.51 8.67
C SER A 80 12.52 1.56 9.16
N ALA A 81 12.92 1.69 10.43
CA ALA A 81 13.94 0.84 11.03
C ALA A 81 13.49 -0.63 11.10
N GLU A 82 12.25 -0.89 11.49
CA GLU A 82 11.69 -2.24 11.50
C GLU A 82 11.59 -2.84 10.09
N ARG A 83 11.05 -2.08 9.14
CA ARG A 83 10.99 -2.51 7.73
C ARG A 83 12.36 -2.87 7.18
N ALA A 84 13.37 -2.05 7.49
CA ALA A 84 14.75 -2.32 7.08
C ALA A 84 15.30 -3.60 7.74
N ALA A 85 15.00 -3.85 9.01
CA ALA A 85 15.39 -5.08 9.69
C ALA A 85 14.66 -6.33 9.16
N MET A 86 13.45 -6.17 8.63
CA MET A 86 12.66 -7.25 8.01
C MET A 86 13.04 -7.50 6.55
N ALA A 87 13.77 -6.59 5.91
CA ALA A 87 14.15 -6.74 4.51
C ALA A 87 15.20 -7.85 4.39
N SER A 88 14.80 -9.00 3.85
CA SER A 88 15.73 -10.07 3.49
C SER A 88 16.52 -9.69 2.24
N THR A 89 17.83 -9.93 2.24
CA THR A 89 18.67 -9.81 1.04
C THR A 89 18.24 -10.77 -0.08
N ASP A 90 17.47 -11.80 0.26
CA ASP A 90 17.00 -12.83 -0.67
C ASP A 90 15.45 -12.81 -0.80
N ALA A 91 14.92 -11.69 -1.29
CA ALA A 91 13.49 -11.56 -1.52
C ALA A 91 12.98 -12.69 -2.44
N PRO A 92 11.89 -13.38 -2.07
CA PRO A 92 11.39 -14.51 -2.83
C PRO A 92 10.98 -14.06 -4.24
N ALA A 93 11.12 -14.98 -5.20
CA ALA A 93 10.68 -14.73 -6.55
C ALA A 93 9.15 -14.48 -6.56
N PRO A 94 8.63 -13.62 -7.47
CA PRO A 94 7.21 -13.38 -7.59
C PRO A 94 6.48 -14.70 -7.86
N ALA A 95 5.31 -14.88 -7.26
CA ALA A 95 4.48 -16.06 -7.51
C ALA A 95 4.23 -16.23 -9.02
N ALA A 96 4.26 -17.48 -9.50
CA ALA A 96 4.14 -17.77 -10.94
C ALA A 96 2.87 -17.16 -11.58
N ALA A 97 1.75 -17.15 -10.84
CA ALA A 97 0.51 -16.53 -11.29
C ALA A 97 0.64 -15.00 -11.46
N VAL A 98 1.31 -14.33 -10.52
CA VAL A 98 1.56 -12.88 -10.58
C VAL A 98 2.52 -12.56 -11.72
N ARG A 99 3.59 -13.36 -11.89
CA ARG A 99 4.50 -13.25 -13.02
C ARG A 99 3.76 -13.27 -14.36
N ARG A 100 2.85 -14.23 -14.56
CA ARG A 100 2.04 -14.31 -15.78
C ARG A 100 1.21 -13.05 -15.99
N LEU A 101 0.45 -12.64 -14.97
CA LEU A 101 -0.41 -11.44 -15.06
C LEU A 101 0.38 -10.16 -15.38
N VAL A 102 1.57 -10.01 -14.81
CA VAL A 102 2.44 -8.86 -15.07
C VAL A 102 2.95 -8.89 -16.51
N LEU A 103 3.36 -10.06 -17.01
CA LEU A 103 3.84 -10.23 -18.39
C LEU A 103 2.71 -10.09 -19.42
N ASP A 104 1.47 -10.46 -19.06
CA ASP A 104 0.29 -10.23 -19.90
C ASP A 104 0.02 -8.72 -20.14
N LEU A 105 0.45 -7.85 -19.22
CA LEU A 105 0.40 -6.38 -19.38
C LEU A 105 1.64 -5.80 -20.07
N CYS A 106 2.65 -6.61 -20.41
CA CYS A 106 3.89 -6.16 -21.03
C CYS A 106 3.76 -6.05 -22.56
N GLU A 107 4.66 -5.33 -23.22
CA GLU A 107 4.81 -5.44 -24.68
C GLU A 107 5.24 -6.87 -25.08
N PRO A 108 4.69 -7.47 -26.15
CA PRO A 108 4.79 -8.91 -26.38
C PRO A 108 6.22 -9.39 -26.65
N GLU A 109 7.03 -8.58 -27.32
CA GLU A 109 8.43 -8.92 -27.63
C GLU A 109 9.28 -8.91 -26.36
N THR A 110 9.10 -7.87 -25.54
CA THR A 110 9.73 -7.76 -24.22
C THR A 110 9.27 -8.87 -23.29
N ALA A 111 7.96 -9.19 -23.27
CA ALA A 111 7.39 -10.28 -22.51
C ALA A 111 8.04 -11.63 -22.87
N ARG A 112 8.12 -11.97 -24.16
CA ARG A 112 8.78 -13.19 -24.65
C ARG A 112 10.24 -13.26 -24.21
N THR A 113 10.97 -12.15 -24.32
CA THR A 113 12.37 -12.09 -23.90
C THR A 113 12.52 -12.33 -22.39
N LEU A 114 11.69 -11.69 -21.58
CA LEU A 114 11.66 -11.89 -20.12
C LEU A 114 11.20 -13.31 -19.75
N GLU A 115 10.31 -13.92 -20.53
CA GLU A 115 9.90 -15.31 -20.39
C GLU A 115 10.98 -16.31 -20.76
N GLN A 116 11.93 -15.97 -21.63
CA GLN A 116 13.06 -16.83 -21.92
C GLN A 116 14.13 -16.75 -20.82
N ARG A 117 14.25 -15.59 -20.16
CA ARG A 117 15.14 -15.42 -19.01
C ARG A 117 14.68 -16.28 -17.82
N ARG A 118 15.61 -17.02 -17.23
CA ARG A 118 15.40 -17.91 -16.08
C ARG A 118 16.53 -17.73 -15.05
N GLY A 119 16.29 -18.22 -13.84
CA GLY A 119 17.25 -18.18 -12.75
C GLY A 119 17.13 -16.95 -11.85
N LYS A 120 17.99 -16.89 -10.84
CA LYS A 120 17.92 -15.91 -9.74
C LYS A 120 17.98 -14.45 -10.22
N ARG A 121 18.87 -14.16 -11.17
CA ARG A 121 19.03 -12.81 -11.74
C ARG A 121 17.79 -12.35 -12.49
N ALA A 122 17.21 -13.21 -13.34
CA ALA A 122 15.99 -12.90 -14.09
C ALA A 122 14.80 -12.64 -13.16
N ASN A 123 14.70 -13.41 -12.07
CA ASN A 123 13.67 -13.18 -11.05
C ASN A 123 13.88 -11.85 -10.33
N ALA A 124 15.12 -11.51 -9.95
CA ALA A 124 15.43 -10.23 -9.32
C ALA A 124 15.11 -9.04 -10.24
N GLU A 125 15.43 -9.12 -11.53
CA GLU A 125 15.07 -8.10 -12.54
C GLU A 125 13.54 -7.91 -12.59
N LEU A 126 12.79 -9.01 -12.71
CA LEU A 126 11.33 -8.96 -12.75
C LEU A 126 10.72 -8.40 -11.45
N THR A 127 11.24 -8.79 -10.29
CA THR A 127 10.84 -8.22 -8.99
C THR A 127 11.06 -6.70 -8.98
N GLY A 128 12.18 -6.22 -9.52
CA GLY A 128 12.46 -4.79 -9.65
C GLY A 128 11.50 -4.06 -10.61
N PHE A 129 11.07 -4.70 -11.70
CA PHE A 129 10.04 -4.14 -12.57
C PHE A 129 8.67 -4.10 -11.89
N ILE A 130 8.28 -5.18 -11.20
CA ILE A 130 7.02 -5.24 -10.43
C ILE A 130 6.99 -4.14 -9.37
N GLN A 131 8.09 -3.94 -8.63
CA GLN A 131 8.17 -2.91 -7.60
C GLN A 131 7.94 -1.50 -8.17
N ARG A 132 8.52 -1.20 -9.33
CA ARG A 132 8.31 0.09 -10.04
C ARG A 132 6.89 0.24 -10.58
N LEU A 133 6.28 -0.83 -11.11
CA LEU A 133 4.86 -0.80 -11.52
C LEU A 133 3.93 -0.55 -10.32
N LEU A 134 4.23 -1.19 -9.18
CA LEU A 134 3.50 -0.97 -7.94
C LEU A 134 3.61 0.50 -7.52
N GLU A 135 4.78 1.12 -7.54
CA GLU A 135 4.97 2.52 -7.20
C GLU A 135 4.10 3.46 -8.04
N VAL A 136 4.01 3.22 -9.34
CA VAL A 136 3.13 3.99 -10.24
C VAL A 136 1.66 3.84 -9.82
N THR A 137 1.21 2.60 -9.59
CA THR A 137 -0.19 2.35 -9.21
C THR A 137 -0.53 2.85 -7.81
N GLN A 138 0.39 2.70 -6.85
CA GLN A 138 0.24 3.15 -5.47
C GLN A 138 0.24 4.67 -5.38
N GLY A 139 1.03 5.38 -6.21
CA GLY A 139 0.93 6.83 -6.33
C GLY A 139 -0.45 7.30 -6.78
N ALA A 140 -1.11 6.55 -7.67
CA ALA A 140 -2.49 6.82 -8.07
C ALA A 140 -3.52 6.46 -6.98
N VAL A 141 -3.33 5.33 -6.29
CA VAL A 141 -4.21 4.86 -5.23
C VAL A 141 -4.12 5.71 -3.97
N LEU A 142 -2.95 6.25 -3.63
CA LEU A 142 -2.73 7.10 -2.46
C LEU A 142 -3.66 8.32 -2.47
N ARG A 143 -3.90 8.92 -3.65
CA ARG A 143 -4.82 10.05 -3.82
C ARG A 143 -6.28 9.72 -3.46
N LEU A 144 -6.66 8.43 -3.44
CA LEU A 144 -7.98 8.01 -2.97
C LEU A 144 -8.14 8.18 -1.45
N LEU A 145 -7.04 8.20 -0.68
CA LEU A 145 -7.11 8.47 0.76
C LEU A 145 -7.43 9.94 1.06
N ASP A 146 -7.05 10.85 0.16
CA ASP A 146 -7.35 12.28 0.27
C ASP A 146 -8.83 12.58 -0.04
N ASP A 147 -9.45 11.83 -0.95
CA ASP A 147 -10.86 11.96 -1.31
C ASP A 147 -11.76 10.96 -0.56
N GLN A 148 -11.99 11.24 0.72
CA GLN A 148 -12.85 10.39 1.54
C GLN A 148 -14.29 10.30 1.05
N ILE A 149 -14.79 11.31 0.33
CA ILE A 149 -16.17 11.30 -0.20
C ILE A 149 -16.26 10.27 -1.33
N SER A 150 -15.36 10.34 -2.31
CA SER A 150 -15.30 9.33 -3.37
C SER A 150 -15.09 7.93 -2.83
N LEU A 151 -14.29 7.77 -1.76
CA LEU A 151 -14.07 6.47 -1.14
C LEU A 151 -15.35 5.93 -0.46
N ARG A 152 -16.13 6.79 0.21
CA ARG A 152 -17.44 6.41 0.79
C ARG A 152 -18.46 6.01 -0.28
N LEU A 153 -18.52 6.77 -1.38
CA LEU A 153 -19.39 6.45 -2.51
C LEU A 153 -19.00 5.11 -3.14
N ALA A 154 -17.72 4.90 -3.41
CA ALA A 154 -17.21 3.65 -3.96
C ALA A 154 -17.47 2.45 -3.02
N ALA A 155 -17.39 2.65 -1.70
CA ALA A 155 -17.75 1.62 -0.74
C ALA A 155 -19.23 1.25 -0.83
N SER A 156 -20.11 2.27 -0.88
CA SER A 156 -21.55 2.09 -1.00
C SER A 156 -21.96 1.37 -2.29
N GLU A 157 -21.37 1.77 -3.43
CA GLU A 157 -21.57 1.12 -4.74
C GLU A 157 -21.17 -0.36 -4.73
N ARG A 158 -20.17 -0.71 -3.91
CA ARG A 158 -19.68 -2.09 -3.74
C ARG A 158 -20.40 -2.87 -2.63
N GLY A 159 -21.43 -2.28 -2.01
CA GLY A 159 -22.14 -2.90 -0.88
C GLY A 159 -21.25 -3.14 0.35
N THR A 160 -20.21 -2.31 0.55
CA THR A 160 -19.28 -2.41 1.68
C THR A 160 -19.21 -1.11 2.46
N THR A 161 -18.54 -1.14 3.61
CA THR A 161 -18.38 0.06 4.45
C THR A 161 -17.14 0.85 4.04
N TYR A 162 -17.14 2.15 4.33
CA TYR A 162 -15.97 3.00 4.18
C TYR A 162 -14.73 2.40 4.84
N MET A 163 -14.89 1.88 6.06
CA MET A 163 -13.81 1.30 6.86
C MET A 163 -13.16 0.11 6.14
N VAL A 164 -13.99 -0.80 5.61
CA VAL A 164 -13.53 -1.99 4.88
C VAL A 164 -12.78 -1.59 3.62
N LEU A 165 -13.33 -0.67 2.82
CA LEU A 165 -12.66 -0.24 1.58
C LEU A 165 -11.37 0.55 1.87
N ARG A 166 -11.36 1.41 2.89
CA ARG A 166 -10.17 2.14 3.33
C ARG A 166 -9.07 1.18 3.78
N LEU A 167 -9.40 0.15 4.56
CA LEU A 167 -8.42 -0.85 4.98
C LEU A 167 -7.80 -1.55 3.76
N LYS A 168 -8.61 -1.98 2.78
CA LYS A 168 -8.10 -2.58 1.53
C LYS A 168 -7.12 -1.66 0.80
N VAL A 169 -7.42 -0.36 0.74
CA VAL A 169 -6.53 0.64 0.13
C VAL A 169 -5.21 0.73 0.89
N LEU A 170 -5.26 0.82 2.23
CA LEU A 170 -4.05 0.87 3.07
C LEU A 170 -3.20 -0.40 2.92
N GLU A 171 -3.84 -1.57 2.90
CA GLU A 171 -3.15 -2.84 2.71
C GLU A 171 -2.48 -2.92 1.33
N PHE A 172 -3.15 -2.46 0.28
CA PHE A 172 -2.53 -2.38 -1.06
C PHE A 172 -1.34 -1.42 -1.11
N LEU A 173 -1.40 -0.29 -0.41
CA LEU A 173 -0.30 0.69 -0.36
C LEU A 173 0.96 0.11 0.31
N ASP A 174 0.79 -0.91 1.15
CA ASP A 174 1.88 -1.65 1.80
C ASP A 174 2.44 -2.80 0.97
N VAL A 175 1.76 -3.18 -0.11
CA VAL A 175 2.19 -4.27 -1.01
C VAL A 175 3.53 -3.94 -1.66
N THR A 176 4.38 -4.95 -1.68
CA THR A 176 5.70 -5.00 -2.30
C THR A 176 5.72 -6.14 -3.33
N ALA A 177 6.74 -6.19 -4.18
CA ALA A 177 6.81 -7.23 -5.22
C ALA A 177 6.75 -8.68 -4.68
N ASP A 178 7.23 -8.92 -3.44
CA ASP A 178 7.17 -10.22 -2.75
C ASP A 178 5.81 -10.54 -2.11
N THR A 179 4.99 -9.52 -1.82
CA THR A 179 3.67 -9.68 -1.18
C THR A 179 2.50 -9.46 -2.14
N LEU A 180 2.78 -9.16 -3.40
CA LEU A 180 1.78 -8.98 -4.44
C LEU A 180 1.05 -10.31 -4.70
N THR A 181 -0.28 -10.26 -4.67
CA THR A 181 -1.17 -11.39 -4.97
C THR A 181 -1.93 -11.13 -6.26
N THR A 182 -2.60 -12.16 -6.78
CA THR A 182 -3.48 -12.03 -7.95
C THR A 182 -4.67 -11.10 -7.67
N ASP A 183 -5.18 -11.09 -6.44
CA ASP A 183 -6.32 -10.27 -6.05
C ASP A 183 -5.94 -8.79 -5.99
N HIS A 184 -4.79 -8.48 -5.36
CA HIS A 184 -4.21 -7.14 -5.39
C HIS A 184 -3.99 -6.67 -6.83
N PHE A 185 -3.48 -7.55 -7.70
CA PHE A 185 -3.26 -7.22 -9.10
C PHE A 185 -4.56 -6.92 -9.84
N ALA A 186 -5.58 -7.76 -9.68
CA ALA A 186 -6.88 -7.58 -10.32
C ALA A 186 -7.62 -6.32 -9.84
N GLU A 187 -7.58 -6.03 -8.53
CA GLU A 187 -8.30 -4.91 -7.94
C GLU A 187 -7.60 -3.56 -8.17
N PHE A 188 -6.27 -3.51 -8.08
CA PHE A 188 -5.54 -2.24 -8.04
C PHE A 188 -4.64 -1.98 -9.25
N VAL A 189 -3.94 -3.00 -9.76
CA VAL A 189 -2.94 -2.83 -10.83
C VAL A 189 -3.59 -2.84 -12.22
N ARG A 190 -4.32 -3.92 -12.55
CA ARG A 190 -4.93 -4.14 -13.87
C ARG A 190 -5.87 -2.99 -14.32
N PRO A 191 -6.70 -2.39 -13.45
CA PRO A 191 -7.58 -1.30 -13.86
C PRO A 191 -6.84 0.02 -14.14
N ARG A 192 -5.56 0.15 -13.75
CA ARG A 192 -4.78 1.39 -13.88
C ARG A 192 -3.71 1.31 -14.94
N ILE A 193 -3.13 0.13 -15.18
CA ILE A 193 -2.09 -0.06 -16.17
C ILE A 193 -2.71 -0.59 -17.47
N ALA A 194 -2.55 0.19 -18.54
CA ALA A 194 -2.92 -0.23 -19.89
C ALA A 194 -1.89 -1.21 -20.42
N ARG A 195 -0.62 -0.80 -20.35
CA ARG A 195 0.53 -1.56 -20.81
C ARG A 195 1.81 -1.05 -20.14
N TRP A 196 2.85 -1.88 -20.14
CA TRP A 196 4.20 -1.44 -19.77
C TRP A 196 5.24 -2.07 -20.68
N ASP A 197 6.39 -1.42 -20.77
CA ASP A 197 7.54 -1.91 -21.51
C ASP A 197 8.82 -1.51 -20.77
N VAL A 198 9.92 -2.19 -21.10
CA VAL A 198 11.23 -1.86 -20.56
C VAL A 198 12.29 -2.00 -21.63
N ASP A 199 13.14 -0.99 -21.74
CA ASP A 199 14.39 -1.12 -22.45
C ASP A 199 15.32 -2.02 -21.63
N LEU A 200 15.62 -3.22 -22.16
CA LEU A 200 16.37 -4.24 -21.44
C LEU A 200 17.87 -3.93 -21.32
N GLU A 201 18.39 -2.96 -22.08
CA GLU A 201 19.78 -2.50 -21.99
C GLU A 201 19.93 -1.39 -20.95
N THR A 202 19.03 -0.41 -20.99
CA THR A 202 19.08 0.78 -20.11
C THR A 202 18.29 0.60 -18.82
N GLY A 203 17.37 -0.37 -18.77
CA GLY A 203 16.47 -0.62 -17.66
C GLY A 203 15.35 0.41 -17.52
N VAL A 204 15.17 1.31 -18.50
CA VAL A 204 14.15 2.37 -18.48
C VAL A 204 12.75 1.77 -18.65
N LEU A 205 11.90 1.93 -17.63
CA LEU A 205 10.54 1.43 -17.60
C LEU A 205 9.58 2.48 -18.18
N ARG A 206 8.74 2.09 -19.13
CA ARG A 206 7.66 2.90 -19.69
C ARG A 206 6.33 2.29 -19.27
N VAL A 207 5.43 3.11 -18.71
CA VAL A 207 4.13 2.65 -18.23
C VAL A 207 3.04 3.52 -18.83
N SER A 208 2.15 2.89 -19.60
CA SER A 208 0.94 3.52 -20.12
C SER A 208 -0.19 3.30 -19.14
N LEU A 209 -0.75 4.39 -18.62
CA LEU A 209 -1.91 4.34 -17.73
C LEU A 209 -3.19 4.22 -18.55
N ARG A 210 -4.19 3.52 -18.02
CA ARG A 210 -5.55 3.60 -18.55
C ARG A 210 -6.10 4.97 -18.20
N SER A 211 -6.66 5.68 -19.19
CA SER A 211 -7.46 6.87 -18.91
C SER A 211 -8.57 6.46 -17.95
N GLN A 212 -8.59 7.06 -16.77
CA GLN A 212 -9.77 6.98 -15.90
C GLN A 212 -10.87 7.70 -16.67
N GLU A 213 -11.82 6.97 -17.27
CA GLU A 213 -13.01 7.63 -17.82
C GLU A 213 -13.61 8.49 -16.71
N PRO A 214 -13.84 9.80 -16.93
CA PRO A 214 -14.61 10.59 -15.99
C PRO A 214 -15.96 9.91 -15.88
N ARG A 215 -16.33 9.49 -14.65
CA ARG A 215 -17.64 8.95 -14.32
C ARG A 215 -18.69 9.73 -15.10
N GLN A 216 -19.37 9.09 -16.06
CA GLN A 216 -20.47 9.71 -16.75
C GLN A 216 -21.49 10.12 -15.68
N ARG A 217 -21.71 11.42 -15.51
CA ARG A 217 -22.81 11.92 -14.67
C ARG A 217 -24.10 11.28 -15.19
N PRO A 218 -25.01 10.79 -14.33
CA PRO A 218 -26.31 10.35 -14.79
C PRO A 218 -26.96 11.50 -15.56
N ARG A 219 -27.27 11.26 -16.83
CA ARG A 219 -28.00 12.21 -17.66
C ARG A 219 -29.36 12.40 -17.00
N ALA A 220 -29.66 13.61 -16.54
CA ALA A 220 -30.96 13.93 -15.96
C ALA A 220 -32.08 13.49 -16.94
N PRO A 221 -33.16 12.86 -16.45
CA PRO A 221 -34.26 12.48 -17.31
C PRO A 221 -34.83 13.73 -17.97
N ARG A 222 -34.88 13.72 -19.31
CA ARG A 222 -35.60 14.74 -20.08
C ARG A 222 -37.06 14.71 -19.62
N ALA A 223 -37.54 15.83 -19.08
CA ALA A 223 -38.95 16.02 -18.80
C ALA A 223 -39.76 15.81 -20.11
N PRO A 224 -40.93 15.16 -20.05
CA PRO A 224 -41.79 15.03 -21.22
C PRO A 224 -42.28 16.41 -21.64
N ALA A 225 -42.25 16.67 -22.95
CA ALA A 225 -42.83 17.85 -23.53
C ALA A 225 -44.34 17.85 -23.27
N SER A 226 -44.82 18.86 -22.55
CA SER A 226 -46.25 19.13 -22.43
C SER A 226 -46.79 19.56 -23.80
N SER A 227 -47.93 18.97 -24.17
CA SER A 227 -48.71 19.24 -25.38
C SER A 227 -49.22 20.68 -25.46
#